data_AF-A0A0P9R2E9-F1
#
_entry.id   AF-A0A0P9R2E9-F1
#
_cell.length_a   1.000
_cell.length_b   1.000
_cell.length_c   1.000
_cell.angle_alpha   90.00
_cell.angle_beta   90.00
_cell.angle_gamma   90.00
#
_symmetry.space_group_name_H-M   'P 1'
#
loop_
_entity.id
_entity.type
_entity.pdbx_description
1 polymer ?
#
loop_
_entity_poly.entity_id
_entity_poly.type
_entity_poly.pdbx_seq_one_letter_code
_entity_poly.pdbx_strand_id
1 'polypeptide(L)'
;MLIGSYTPSLVVISALVAILAAYTALDLVGRIISAKGRAVHVWIAGGALAMGVGSWSTHFIGMLAFVLPIDLGYDVPLVMLSLLIAILSAGFALWLVTQPQLPAVQLGLGALLLGLGISAMHYTGMAAMRMQPGIEYTPWLVACSLIIGIAASAAALWIAFRLRQQRSRIYLTRASVALMLGMAVIGMHYTGMAAAGFVDGSVCG
;
A
#
# COMPACT_ATOMS: atom_id res chain seq x y z
N MET A 1 -21.91 18.48 0.61
CA MET A 1 -20.65 17.74 0.81
C MET A 1 -19.53 18.69 0.42
N LEU A 2 -18.49 18.78 1.25
CA LEU A 2 -17.33 19.61 0.96
C LEU A 2 -16.70 19.14 -0.36
N ILE A 3 -16.49 20.10 -1.27
CA ILE A 3 -15.83 19.83 -2.54
C ILE A 3 -14.33 19.87 -2.27
N GLY A 4 -13.69 18.70 -2.30
CA GLY A 4 -12.24 18.60 -2.25
C GLY A 4 -11.61 18.80 -3.64
N SER A 5 -10.37 19.26 -3.64
CA SER A 5 -9.55 19.37 -4.85
C SER A 5 -8.22 18.64 -4.64
N TYR A 6 -7.57 18.23 -5.73
CA TYR A 6 -6.27 17.56 -5.65
C TYR A 6 -5.15 18.50 -6.09
N THR A 7 -4.08 18.56 -5.31
CA THR A 7 -2.83 19.19 -5.71
C THR A 7 -2.05 18.26 -6.65
N PRO A 8 -1.94 18.56 -7.96
CA PRO A 8 -1.44 17.59 -8.93
C PRO A 8 0.01 17.15 -8.68
N SER A 9 0.85 18.02 -8.12
CA SER A 9 2.24 17.69 -7.80
C SER A 9 2.35 16.61 -6.73
N LEU A 10 1.54 16.68 -5.67
CA LEU A 10 1.52 15.67 -4.61
C LEU A 10 0.94 14.33 -5.09
N VAL A 11 -0.06 14.35 -5.98
CA VAL A 11 -0.56 13.14 -6.65
C VAL A 11 0.57 12.44 -7.41
N VAL A 12 1.33 13.20 -8.21
CA VAL A 12 2.47 12.66 -8.97
C VAL A 12 3.57 12.14 -8.02
N ILE A 13 3.87 12.86 -6.94
CA ILE A 13 4.87 12.42 -5.96
C ILE A 13 4.42 11.12 -5.28
N SER A 14 3.17 11.04 -4.83
CA SER A 14 2.59 9.81 -4.26
C SER A 14 2.73 8.64 -5.26
N ALA A 15 2.45 8.90 -6.54
CA ALA A 15 2.59 7.91 -7.58
C ALA A 15 4.02 7.42 -7.77
N LEU A 16 4.99 8.33 -7.83
CA LEU A 16 6.41 8.01 -7.96
C LEU A 16 6.91 7.21 -6.76
N VAL A 17 6.51 7.57 -5.54
CA VAL A 17 6.88 6.82 -4.32
C VAL A 17 6.29 5.41 -4.37
N ALA A 18 5.08 5.22 -4.91
CA ALA A 18 4.46 3.90 -5.01
C ALA A 18 5.21 2.99 -5.99
N ILE A 19 5.60 3.54 -7.14
CA ILE A 19 6.40 2.84 -8.15
C ILE A 19 7.77 2.49 -7.56
N LEU A 20 8.43 3.42 -6.87
CA LEU A 20 9.72 3.19 -6.25
C LEU A 20 9.65 2.13 -5.14
N ALA A 21 8.61 2.16 -4.30
CA ALA A 21 8.38 1.15 -3.27
C ALA A 21 8.15 -0.24 -3.89
N ALA A 22 7.34 -0.33 -4.95
CA ALA A 22 7.12 -1.59 -5.68
C ALA A 22 8.40 -2.11 -6.33
N TYR A 23 9.22 -1.23 -6.92
CA TYR A 23 10.51 -1.59 -7.50
C TYR A 23 11.48 -2.12 -6.44
N THR A 24 11.56 -1.41 -5.31
CA THR A 24 12.39 -1.77 -4.16
C THR A 24 12.00 -3.14 -3.61
N ALA A 25 10.70 -3.41 -3.50
CA ALA A 25 10.18 -4.72 -3.10
C ALA A 25 10.68 -5.85 -4.00
N LEU A 26 10.56 -5.68 -5.33
CA LEU A 26 10.99 -6.68 -6.30
C LEU A 26 12.52 -6.91 -6.27
N ASP A 27 13.31 -5.87 -6.02
CA ASP A 27 14.76 -6.02 -5.86
C ASP A 27 15.13 -6.78 -4.57
N LEU A 28 14.48 -6.41 -3.46
CA LEU A 28 14.71 -7.03 -2.15
C LEU A 28 14.39 -8.52 -2.14
N VAL A 29 13.34 -8.97 -2.83
CA VAL A 29 13.02 -10.39 -2.96
C VAL A 29 14.21 -11.21 -3.46
N GLY A 30 14.94 -10.71 -4.47
CA GLY A 30 16.13 -11.39 -4.99
C GLY A 30 17.28 -11.47 -3.98
N ARG A 31 17.45 -10.43 -3.15
CA ARG A 31 18.45 -10.39 -2.08
C ARG A 31 18.11 -11.35 -0.95
N ILE A 32 16.84 -11.39 -0.53
CA ILE A 32 16.34 -12.29 0.51
C ILE A 32 16.57 -13.76 0.11
N ILE A 33 16.27 -14.11 -1.13
CA ILE A 33 16.43 -15.50 -1.62
C ILE A 33 17.89 -15.92 -1.77
N SER A 34 18.78 -14.96 -2.05
CA SER A 34 20.23 -15.22 -2.13
C SER A 34 20.89 -15.29 -0.74
N ALA A 35 20.24 -14.79 0.30
CA ALA A 35 20.75 -14.79 1.66
C ALA A 35 20.66 -16.18 2.31
N LYS A 36 21.56 -16.45 3.27
CA LYS A 36 21.58 -17.71 4.02
C LYS A 36 21.57 -17.45 5.53
N GLY A 37 20.97 -18.35 6.29
CA GLY A 37 20.95 -18.29 7.76
C GLY A 37 20.30 -17.01 8.30
N ARG A 38 20.94 -16.37 9.29
CA ARG A 38 20.41 -15.17 9.97
C ARG A 38 20.22 -13.97 9.05
N ALA A 39 20.98 -13.87 7.96
CA ALA A 39 20.89 -12.76 7.01
C ALA A 39 19.50 -12.67 6.34
N VAL A 40 18.78 -13.79 6.17
CA VAL A 40 17.43 -13.81 5.60
C VAL A 40 16.48 -12.96 6.44
N HIS A 41 16.51 -13.12 7.77
CA HIS A 41 15.64 -12.39 8.68
C HIS A 41 15.96 -10.90 8.70
N VAL A 42 17.25 -10.53 8.60
CA VAL A 42 17.68 -9.13 8.51
C VAL A 42 17.18 -8.49 7.22
N TRP A 43 17.28 -9.20 6.09
CA TRP A 43 16.75 -8.70 4.81
C TRP A 43 15.23 -8.62 4.78
N ILE A 44 14.52 -9.56 5.42
CA ILE A 44 13.05 -9.48 5.56
C ILE A 44 12.68 -8.29 6.44
N ALA A 45 13.33 -8.08 7.59
CA ALA A 45 13.04 -6.96 8.48
C ALA A 45 13.32 -5.60 7.81
N GLY A 46 14.48 -5.46 7.17
CA GLY A 46 14.83 -4.25 6.42
C GLY A 46 13.89 -4.01 5.23
N GLY A 47 13.52 -5.08 4.52
CA GLY A 47 12.55 -5.00 3.42
C GLY A 47 11.15 -4.63 3.89
N ALA A 48 10.69 -5.19 5.00
CA ALA A 48 9.40 -4.89 5.60
C ALA A 48 9.30 -3.42 6.01
N LEU A 49 10.36 -2.89 6.64
CA LEU A 49 10.45 -1.47 6.98
C LEU A 49 10.43 -0.60 5.72
N ALA A 50 11.29 -0.87 4.74
CA ALA A 50 11.38 -0.06 3.53
C ALA A 50 10.07 -0.06 2.73
N MET A 51 9.47 -1.24 2.53
CA MET A 51 8.20 -1.39 1.80
C MET A 51 7.01 -0.85 2.59
N GLY A 52 6.96 -1.09 3.89
CA GLY A 52 5.89 -0.59 4.77
C GLY A 52 5.89 0.92 4.84
N VAL A 53 7.05 1.54 5.09
CA VAL A 53 7.22 3.00 5.08
C VAL A 53 6.91 3.56 3.68
N GLY A 54 7.36 2.90 2.62
CA GLY A 54 7.05 3.29 1.24
C GLY A 54 5.54 3.31 0.98
N SER A 55 4.85 2.20 1.22
CA SER A 55 3.39 2.08 1.02
C SER A 55 2.58 3.00 1.93
N TRP A 56 3.04 3.25 3.15
CA TRP A 56 2.41 4.22 4.05
C TRP A 56 2.61 5.65 3.55
N SER A 57 3.83 5.98 3.10
CA SER A 57 4.15 7.31 2.55
C SER A 57 3.32 7.64 1.33
N THR A 58 3.09 6.68 0.42
CA THR A 58 2.24 6.91 -0.76
C THR A 58 0.83 7.28 -0.36
N HIS A 59 0.27 6.56 0.62
CA HIS A 59 -1.05 6.81 1.13
C HIS A 59 -1.13 8.19 1.79
N PHE A 60 -0.19 8.52 2.67
CA PHE A 60 -0.22 9.77 3.41
C PHE A 60 0.04 10.99 2.51
N ILE A 61 0.99 10.91 1.58
CA ILE A 61 1.21 11.94 0.55
C ILE A 61 -0.05 12.09 -0.33
N GLY A 62 -0.74 10.99 -0.64
CA GLY A 62 -2.01 11.00 -1.37
C GLY A 62 -3.13 11.70 -0.60
N MET A 63 -3.22 11.49 0.71
CA MET A 63 -4.14 12.24 1.57
C MET A 63 -3.78 13.73 1.64
N LEU A 64 -2.50 14.07 1.80
CA LEU A 64 -2.03 15.47 1.77
C LEU A 64 -2.29 16.15 0.42
N ALA A 65 -2.36 15.38 -0.67
CA ALA A 65 -2.74 15.89 -1.97
C ALA A 65 -4.20 16.32 -2.04
N PHE A 66 -5.07 15.75 -1.20
CA PHE A 66 -6.49 16.07 -1.14
C PHE A 66 -6.72 17.27 -0.21
N VAL A 67 -7.11 18.39 -0.82
CA VAL A 67 -7.32 19.67 -0.15
C VAL A 67 -8.80 19.88 0.10
N LEU A 68 -9.17 20.02 1.36
CA LEU A 68 -10.49 20.47 1.81
C LEU A 68 -10.40 21.94 2.26
N PRO A 69 -11.52 22.70 2.25
CA PRO A 69 -11.55 24.10 2.67
C PRO A 69 -11.55 24.25 4.22
N ILE A 70 -10.80 23.39 4.92
CA ILE A 70 -10.65 23.34 6.38
C ILE A 70 -9.24 22.87 6.72
N ASP A 71 -8.73 23.24 7.90
CA ASP A 71 -7.49 22.67 8.42
C ASP A 71 -7.70 21.19 8.75
N LEU A 72 -6.69 20.35 8.50
CA LEU A 72 -6.75 18.91 8.75
C LEU A 72 -5.87 18.53 9.95
N GLY A 73 -6.50 18.01 11.00
CA GLY A 73 -5.86 17.43 12.17
C GLY A 73 -5.76 15.91 12.09
N TYR A 74 -4.65 15.35 12.58
CA TYR A 74 -4.41 13.90 12.59
C TYR A 74 -4.17 13.36 14.01
N ASP A 75 -4.80 12.24 14.31
CA ASP A 75 -4.52 11.45 15.50
C ASP A 75 -3.23 10.65 15.33
N VAL A 76 -2.15 11.10 15.99
CA VAL A 76 -0.81 10.50 15.87
C VAL A 76 -0.80 9.00 16.19
N PRO A 77 -1.44 8.50 17.27
CA PRO A 77 -1.58 7.07 17.52
C PRO A 77 -2.13 6.27 16.34
N LEU A 78 -3.22 6.72 15.71
CA LEU A 78 -3.81 6.04 14.54
C LEU A 78 -2.90 6.10 13.31
N VAL A 79 -2.22 7.23 13.10
CA VAL A 79 -1.20 7.33 12.04
C VAL A 79 -0.09 6.30 12.25
N MET A 80 0.42 6.17 13.48
CA MET A 80 1.46 5.19 13.80
C MET A 80 0.96 3.74 13.69
N LEU A 81 -0.30 3.49 14.07
CA LEU A 81 -0.93 2.19 13.88
C LEU A 81 -1.05 1.82 12.39
N SER A 82 -1.45 2.77 11.53
CA SER A 82 -1.51 2.54 10.09
C SER A 82 -0.14 2.18 9.52
N LEU A 83 0.92 2.87 9.95
CA LEU A 83 2.30 2.57 9.58
C LEU A 83 2.71 1.17 10.02
N LEU A 84 2.38 0.79 11.26
CA LEU A 84 2.67 -0.55 11.78
C LEU A 84 1.96 -1.63 10.95
N ILE A 85 0.69 -1.44 10.61
CA ILE A 85 -0.07 -2.36 9.74
C ILE A 85 0.63 -2.49 8.38
N ALA A 86 1.12 -1.39 7.81
CA ALA A 86 1.87 -1.39 6.55
C ALA A 86 3.13 -2.27 6.63
N ILE A 87 3.93 -2.07 7.67
CA ILE A 87 5.19 -2.80 7.90
C ILE A 87 4.94 -4.28 8.11
N LEU A 88 3.95 -4.64 8.93
CA LEU A 88 3.60 -6.04 9.19
C LEU A 88 3.08 -6.73 7.92
N SER A 89 2.24 -6.05 7.14
CA SER A 89 1.72 -6.56 5.87
C SER A 89 2.85 -6.79 4.85
N ALA A 90 3.78 -5.84 4.74
CA ALA A 90 4.95 -5.98 3.88
C ALA A 90 5.88 -7.12 4.33
N GLY A 91 6.12 -7.25 5.64
CA GLY A 91 6.90 -8.34 6.22
C GLY A 91 6.28 -9.71 5.96
N PHE A 92 4.95 -9.82 6.12
CA PHE A 92 4.20 -11.02 5.77
C PHE A 92 4.34 -11.38 4.29
N ALA A 93 4.19 -10.39 3.39
CA ALA A 93 4.34 -10.61 1.95
C ALA A 93 5.75 -11.10 1.58
N LEU A 94 6.79 -10.47 2.13
CA LEU A 94 8.18 -10.87 1.90
C LEU A 94 8.45 -12.29 2.43
N TRP A 95 8.02 -12.58 3.66
CA TRP A 95 8.13 -13.92 4.24
C TRP A 95 7.42 -14.98 3.37
N LEU A 96 6.22 -14.67 2.86
CA LEU A 96 5.45 -15.58 2.03
C LEU A 96 6.18 -15.92 0.72
N VAL A 97 6.86 -14.95 0.11
CA VAL A 97 7.66 -15.15 -1.11
C VAL A 97 8.90 -16.02 -0.87
N THR A 98 9.39 -16.11 0.38
CA THR A 98 10.51 -17.00 0.73
C THR A 98 10.13 -18.48 0.84
N GLN A 99 8.84 -18.80 0.89
CA GLN A 99 8.38 -20.18 1.06
C GLN A 99 8.79 -21.07 -0.13
N PRO A 100 9.17 -22.34 0.07
CA PRO A 100 9.66 -23.19 -1.03
C PRO A 100 8.69 -23.31 -2.20
N GLN A 101 7.39 -23.42 -1.89
CA GLN A 101 6.29 -23.48 -2.85
C GLN A 101 5.22 -22.47 -2.45
N LEU A 102 4.45 -22.02 -3.44
CA LEU A 102 3.31 -21.13 -3.23
C LEU A 102 2.12 -21.67 -4.05
N PRO A 103 1.45 -22.73 -3.55
CA PRO A 103 0.29 -23.31 -4.22
C PRO A 103 -0.83 -22.28 -4.34
N ALA A 104 -1.76 -22.48 -5.29
CA ALA A 104 -2.81 -21.53 -5.61
C ALA A 104 -3.64 -21.10 -4.38
N VAL A 105 -3.92 -22.01 -3.46
CA VAL A 105 -4.64 -21.72 -2.20
C VAL A 105 -3.85 -20.77 -1.31
N GLN A 106 -2.55 -21.01 -1.13
CA GLN A 106 -1.69 -20.15 -0.31
C GLN A 106 -1.48 -18.79 -0.96
N LEU A 107 -1.41 -18.72 -2.29
CA LEU A 107 -1.39 -17.47 -3.03
C LEU A 107 -2.69 -16.69 -2.85
N GLY A 108 -3.85 -17.37 -2.94
CA GLY A 108 -5.16 -16.75 -2.75
C GLY A 108 -5.35 -16.21 -1.32
N LEU A 109 -5.06 -17.01 -0.30
CA LEU A 109 -5.15 -16.59 1.10
C LEU A 109 -4.12 -15.49 1.42
N GLY A 110 -2.89 -15.62 0.91
CA GLY A 110 -1.86 -14.59 1.07
C GLY A 110 -2.26 -13.26 0.42
N ALA A 111 -2.84 -13.30 -0.77
CA ALA A 111 -3.33 -12.13 -1.48
C ALA A 111 -4.52 -11.47 -0.75
N LEU A 112 -5.43 -12.28 -0.22
CA LEU A 112 -6.55 -11.80 0.59
C LEU A 112 -6.02 -11.07 1.84
N LEU A 113 -5.15 -11.72 2.62
CA LEU A 113 -4.59 -11.14 3.84
C LEU A 113 -3.78 -9.87 3.56
N LEU A 114 -2.95 -9.88 2.51
CA LEU A 114 -2.16 -8.71 2.12
C LEU A 114 -3.05 -7.56 1.64
N GLY A 115 -4.05 -7.84 0.80
CA GLY A 115 -4.99 -6.84 0.29
C GLY A 115 -5.83 -6.23 1.41
N LEU A 116 -6.28 -7.06 2.36
CA LEU A 116 -6.94 -6.59 3.58
C LEU A 116 -5.99 -5.77 4.46
N GLY A 117 -4.72 -6.15 4.59
CA GLY A 117 -3.72 -5.39 5.33
C GLY A 117 -3.46 -4.00 4.74
N ILE A 118 -3.30 -3.90 3.42
CA ILE A 118 -3.13 -2.61 2.73
C ILE A 118 -4.40 -1.76 2.85
N SER A 119 -5.58 -2.38 2.71
CA SER A 119 -6.86 -1.68 2.89
C SER A 119 -7.04 -1.21 4.34
N ALA A 120 -6.70 -2.05 5.32
CA ALA A 120 -6.76 -1.71 6.74
C ALA A 120 -5.80 -0.55 7.06
N MET A 121 -4.58 -0.55 6.51
CA MET A 121 -3.67 0.59 6.61
C MET A 121 -4.31 1.87 6.06
N HIS A 122 -4.88 1.80 4.85
CA HIS A 122 -5.53 2.94 4.21
C HIS A 122 -6.69 3.50 5.04
N TYR A 123 -7.65 2.68 5.44
CA TYR A 123 -8.82 3.13 6.20
C TYR A 123 -8.47 3.52 7.64
N THR A 124 -7.43 2.92 8.24
CA THR A 124 -6.91 3.37 9.54
C THR A 124 -6.26 4.75 9.42
N GLY A 125 -5.53 5.01 8.34
CA GLY A 125 -4.99 6.34 8.03
C GLY A 125 -6.08 7.38 7.80
N MET A 126 -7.15 7.02 7.09
CA MET A 126 -8.33 7.88 6.93
C MET A 126 -9.04 8.16 8.26
N ALA A 127 -9.20 7.14 9.10
CA ALA A 127 -9.79 7.28 10.44
C ALA A 127 -8.92 8.13 11.38
N ALA A 128 -7.63 8.30 11.09
CA ALA A 128 -6.77 9.21 11.84
C ALA A 128 -7.13 10.69 11.61
N MET A 129 -7.84 11.03 10.52
CA MET A 129 -8.38 12.39 10.35
C MET A 129 -9.48 12.61 11.36
N ARG A 130 -9.31 13.60 12.24
CA ARG A 130 -10.24 13.91 13.33
C ARG A 130 -11.46 14.70 12.85
N MET A 131 -12.12 14.18 11.82
CA MET A 131 -13.28 14.81 11.21
C MET A 131 -14.52 14.73 12.12
N GLN A 132 -15.19 15.85 12.27
CA GLN A 132 -16.49 15.96 12.94
C GLN A 132 -17.46 16.77 12.06
N PRO A 133 -18.60 16.19 11.65
CA PRO A 133 -18.96 14.77 11.74
C PRO A 133 -17.98 13.87 10.97
N GLY A 134 -17.96 12.59 11.33
CA GLY A 134 -17.03 11.61 10.75
C GLY A 134 -17.22 11.42 9.25
N ILE A 135 -16.21 10.83 8.60
CA ILE A 135 -16.21 10.55 7.16
C ILE A 135 -17.33 9.57 6.83
N GLU A 136 -18.20 9.95 5.89
CA GLU A 136 -19.25 9.06 5.38
C GLU A 136 -18.70 8.24 4.21
N TYR A 137 -18.83 6.91 4.28
CA TYR A 137 -18.33 6.03 3.25
C TYR A 137 -19.43 5.49 2.37
N THR A 138 -19.22 5.54 1.06
CA THR A 138 -20.09 4.86 0.08
C THR A 138 -19.71 3.38 0.01
N PRO A 139 -20.58 2.44 0.46
CA PRO A 139 -20.17 1.03 0.67
C PRO A 139 -19.68 0.31 -0.59
N TRP A 140 -20.26 0.61 -1.76
CA TRP A 140 -19.86 -0.04 -3.00
C TRP A 140 -18.46 0.39 -3.46
N LEU A 141 -18.09 1.67 -3.28
CA LEU A 141 -16.74 2.16 -3.60
C LEU A 141 -15.70 1.61 -2.64
N VAL A 142 -16.05 1.46 -1.36
CA VAL A 142 -15.21 0.75 -0.38
C VAL A 142 -14.96 -0.68 -0.85
N ALA A 143 -16.01 -1.42 -1.20
CA ALA A 143 -15.87 -2.79 -1.71
C ALA A 143 -14.99 -2.84 -2.97
N CYS A 144 -15.16 -1.91 -3.91
CA CYS A 144 -14.30 -1.80 -5.09
C CYS A 144 -12.83 -1.55 -4.73
N SER A 145 -12.55 -0.66 -3.78
CA SER A 145 -11.18 -0.41 -3.33
C SER A 145 -10.55 -1.68 -2.72
N LEU A 146 -11.30 -2.41 -1.89
CA LEU A 146 -10.84 -3.68 -1.30
C LEU A 146 -10.52 -4.71 -2.39
N ILE A 147 -11.39 -4.86 -3.39
CA ILE A 147 -11.18 -5.78 -4.52
C ILE A 147 -9.92 -5.40 -5.30
N ILE A 148 -9.72 -4.11 -5.59
CA ILE A 148 -8.50 -3.64 -6.28
C ILE A 148 -7.27 -3.97 -5.42
N GLY A 149 -7.31 -3.73 -4.11
CA GLY A 149 -6.22 -4.05 -3.19
C GLY A 149 -5.87 -5.54 -3.15
N ILE A 150 -6.88 -6.41 -3.10
CA ILE A 150 -6.70 -7.87 -3.12
C ILE A 150 -6.15 -8.34 -4.48
N ALA A 151 -6.68 -7.83 -5.58
CA ALA A 151 -6.21 -8.16 -6.93
C ALA A 151 -4.76 -7.70 -7.16
N ALA A 152 -4.43 -6.48 -6.72
CA ALA A 152 -3.07 -5.94 -6.75
C ALA A 152 -2.11 -6.80 -5.92
N SER A 153 -2.56 -7.23 -4.74
CA SER A 153 -1.79 -8.12 -3.85
C SER A 153 -1.56 -9.50 -4.47
N ALA A 154 -2.58 -10.07 -5.12
CA ALA A 154 -2.45 -11.34 -5.86
C ALA A 154 -1.43 -11.21 -7.00
N ALA A 155 -1.53 -10.15 -7.80
CA ALA A 155 -0.58 -9.87 -8.86
C ALA A 155 0.84 -9.68 -8.32
N ALA A 156 1.00 -8.89 -7.25
CA ALA A 156 2.29 -8.65 -6.61
C ALA A 156 2.93 -9.95 -6.12
N LEU A 157 2.19 -10.78 -5.38
CA LEU A 157 2.70 -12.05 -4.86
C LEU A 157 3.04 -13.04 -5.98
N TRP A 158 2.17 -13.16 -6.99
CA TRP A 158 2.39 -14.04 -8.14
C TRP A 158 3.66 -13.64 -8.91
N ILE A 159 3.81 -12.34 -9.20
CA ILE A 159 4.95 -11.80 -9.93
C ILE A 159 6.22 -11.91 -9.11
N ALA A 160 6.19 -11.51 -7.83
CA ALA A 160 7.32 -11.61 -6.93
C ALA A 160 7.82 -13.06 -6.83
N PHE A 161 6.91 -14.02 -6.72
CA PHE A 161 7.24 -15.45 -6.67
C PHE A 161 7.82 -15.98 -7.99
N ARG A 162 7.29 -15.54 -9.15
CA ARG A 162 7.81 -15.93 -10.48
C ARG A 162 9.18 -15.35 -10.78
N LEU A 163 9.41 -14.08 -10.45
CA LEU A 163 10.66 -13.37 -10.73
C LEU A 163 11.78 -13.70 -9.74
N ARG A 164 11.44 -14.37 -8.64
CA ARG A 164 12.34 -14.69 -7.53
C ARG A 164 13.56 -15.54 -7.90
N GLN A 165 13.44 -16.36 -8.96
CA GLN A 165 14.54 -17.19 -9.47
C GLN A 165 15.27 -16.58 -10.67
N GLN A 166 14.79 -15.46 -11.21
CA GLN A 166 15.42 -14.80 -12.36
C GLN A 166 16.46 -13.79 -11.90
N ARG A 167 17.73 -14.22 -11.90
CA ARG A 167 18.87 -13.45 -11.39
C ARG A 167 19.49 -12.48 -12.40
N SER A 168 19.16 -12.59 -13.70
CA SER A 168 19.85 -11.86 -14.77
C SER A 168 18.96 -10.85 -15.50
N ARG A 169 19.37 -9.57 -15.40
CA ARG A 169 19.28 -8.53 -16.44
C ARG A 169 17.92 -8.19 -17.05
N ILE A 170 16.86 -8.13 -16.24
CA ILE A 170 15.59 -7.53 -16.68
C ILE A 170 15.13 -6.36 -15.80
N TYR A 171 16.02 -5.39 -15.62
CA TYR A 171 15.69 -4.10 -14.99
C TYR A 171 14.46 -3.46 -15.63
N LEU A 172 14.31 -3.58 -16.96
CA LEU A 172 13.15 -3.08 -17.70
C LEU A 172 11.85 -3.83 -17.34
N THR A 173 11.87 -5.15 -17.15
CA THR A 173 10.70 -5.92 -16.70
C THR A 173 10.37 -5.64 -15.24
N ARG A 174 11.37 -5.44 -14.39
CA ARG A 174 11.12 -5.01 -13.00
C ARG A 174 10.51 -3.61 -12.95
N ALA A 175 11.00 -2.70 -13.79
CA ALA A 175 10.45 -1.35 -13.89
C ALA A 175 9.00 -1.35 -14.41
N SER A 176 8.68 -2.13 -15.45
CA SER A 176 7.31 -2.20 -15.97
C SER A 176 6.34 -2.86 -14.97
N VAL A 177 6.78 -3.91 -14.28
CA VAL A 177 6.00 -4.52 -13.19
C VAL A 177 5.82 -3.56 -12.04
N ALA A 178 6.87 -2.86 -11.60
CA ALA A 178 6.80 -1.89 -10.52
C ALA A 178 5.85 -0.74 -10.86
N LEU A 179 5.87 -0.28 -12.12
CA LEU A 179 4.92 0.70 -12.62
C LEU A 179 3.48 0.17 -12.51
N MET A 180 3.21 -1.04 -13.01
CA MET A 180 1.90 -1.65 -12.95
C MET A 180 1.40 -1.82 -11.51
N LEU A 181 2.24 -2.34 -10.61
CA LEU A 181 1.89 -2.54 -9.21
C LEU A 181 1.69 -1.20 -8.47
N GLY A 182 2.55 -0.21 -8.74
CA GLY A 182 2.41 1.14 -8.20
C GLY A 182 1.08 1.77 -8.62
N MET A 183 0.73 1.70 -9.91
CA MET A 183 -0.55 2.17 -10.43
C MET A 183 -1.75 1.44 -9.80
N ALA A 184 -1.64 0.14 -9.53
CA ALA A 184 -2.70 -0.61 -8.85
C ALA A 184 -2.90 -0.15 -7.40
N VAL A 185 -1.82 0.10 -6.67
CA VAL A 185 -1.88 0.62 -5.28
C VAL A 185 -2.49 2.03 -5.25
N ILE A 186 -2.08 2.89 -6.18
CA ILE A 186 -2.64 4.23 -6.36
C ILE A 186 -4.14 4.15 -6.71
N GLY A 187 -4.52 3.24 -7.60
CA GLY A 187 -5.91 3.01 -7.99
C GLY A 187 -6.79 2.60 -6.80
N MET A 188 -6.30 1.71 -5.95
CA MET A 188 -6.98 1.36 -4.69
C MET A 188 -7.14 2.59 -3.79
N HIS A 189 -6.06 3.34 -3.57
CA HIS A 189 -6.07 4.52 -2.70
C HIS A 189 -7.09 5.57 -3.16
N TYR A 190 -7.07 5.97 -4.44
CA TYR A 190 -7.99 6.99 -4.94
C TYR A 190 -9.42 6.49 -5.07
N THR A 191 -9.65 5.19 -5.25
CA THR A 191 -10.99 4.60 -5.15
C THR A 191 -11.52 4.67 -3.72
N GLY A 192 -10.66 4.43 -2.72
CA GLY A 192 -10.99 4.61 -1.31
C GLY A 192 -11.27 6.07 -0.94
N MET A 193 -10.47 7.01 -1.47
CA MET A 193 -10.73 8.45 -1.32
C MET A 193 -12.04 8.88 -1.99
N ALA A 194 -12.35 8.36 -3.18
CA ALA A 194 -13.62 8.64 -3.85
C ALA A 194 -14.83 8.08 -3.07
N ALA A 195 -14.63 7.05 -2.25
CA ALA A 195 -15.65 6.51 -1.37
C ALA A 195 -15.98 7.45 -0.19
N ALA A 196 -15.05 8.34 0.17
CA ALA A 196 -15.14 9.22 1.34
C ALA A 196 -15.90 10.52 1.01
N GLY A 197 -17.03 10.71 1.66
CA GLY A 197 -17.81 11.94 1.69
C GLY A 197 -17.53 12.74 2.97
N PHE A 198 -17.39 14.06 2.81
CA PHE A 198 -17.19 15.00 3.90
C PHE A 198 -18.39 15.94 3.95
N VAL A 199 -19.11 15.95 5.07
CA VAL A 199 -20.36 16.73 5.23
C VAL A 199 -20.07 18.24 5.26
N ASP A 200 -21.00 19.05 4.78
CA ASP A 200 -20.84 20.51 4.83
C ASP A 200 -20.79 20.99 6.28
N GLY A 201 -19.86 21.92 6.58
CA GLY A 201 -19.64 22.40 7.94
C GLY A 201 -18.81 21.46 8.83
N SER A 202 -18.24 20.38 8.28
CA SER A 202 -17.29 19.55 9.02
C SER A 202 -16.05 20.34 9.45
N VAL A 203 -15.52 20.00 10.62
CA VAL A 203 -14.26 20.50 11.17
C VAL A 203 -13.30 19.34 11.43
N CYS A 204 -11.99 19.61 11.48
CA CYS A 204 -10.97 18.60 11.77
C CYS A 204 -9.96 19.14 12.80
N GLY A 205 -9.72 18.41 13.90
CA GLY A 205 -8.81 18.84 14.97
C GLY A 205 -8.62 17.81 16.08
#